data_AF-A0A2H3B7I0-F1
#
_entry.id   AF-A0A2H3B7I0-F1
#
_cell.length_a   1.000
_cell.length_b   1.000
_cell.length_c   1.000
_cell.angle_alpha   90.00
_cell.angle_beta   90.00
_cell.angle_gamma   90.00
#
_symmetry.space_group_name_H-M   'P 1'
#
loop_
_entity.id
_entity.type
_entity.pdbx_description
1 polymer ?
#
loop_
_entity_poly.entity_id
_entity_poly.type
_entity_poly.pdbx_seq_one_letter_code
_entity_poly.pdbx_strand_id
1 'polypeptide(L)'
;MVYKHEVPLTQPFCYTTNLQRLIQSWDDSSADWAPPPDHLIIIHGRPIPIKLWGELYKFNKMADGEWKRLKSDWSNWHFFMQAYQASSTPEAFRANFSDPRGQHLKFSHIMRILKEKCQQEDDNVAKEAKRVFDKEFINQFGYEKEGRWVCMTRHSDIAKTYRKKIRVEAESA
;
A
#
# COMPACT_ATOMS: atom_id res chain seq x y z
N MET A 1 -22.03 -3.84 -13.93
CA MET A 1 -22.66 -2.56 -13.56
C MET A 1 -22.40 -2.33 -12.08
N VAL A 2 -21.71 -1.26 -11.69
CA VAL A 2 -21.39 -0.99 -10.28
C VAL A 2 -22.47 -0.10 -9.67
N TYR A 3 -22.97 -0.56 -8.52
CA TYR A 3 -24.08 -0.11 -7.69
C TYR A 3 -23.89 1.31 -7.14
N LYS A 4 -24.01 2.33 -7.98
CA LYS A 4 -23.80 3.74 -7.60
C LYS A 4 -24.76 4.26 -6.51
N HIS A 5 -25.89 3.60 -6.29
CA HIS A 5 -26.93 4.04 -5.35
C HIS A 5 -26.93 3.31 -3.99
N GLU A 6 -26.09 2.30 -3.81
CA GLU A 6 -26.17 1.41 -2.64
C GLU A 6 -24.95 1.50 -1.72
N VAL A 7 -24.00 2.39 -2.03
CA VAL A 7 -22.80 2.55 -1.19
C VAL A 7 -23.12 3.50 -0.04
N PRO A 8 -23.21 3.01 1.21
CA PRO A 8 -23.48 3.87 2.34
C PRO A 8 -22.28 4.80 2.60
N LEU A 9 -22.59 5.97 3.17
CA LEU A 9 -21.57 6.77 3.86
C LEU A 9 -21.03 5.95 5.02
N THR A 10 -19.71 5.87 5.17
CA THR A 10 -19.16 5.18 6.33
C THR A 10 -19.30 6.08 7.56
N GLN A 11 -19.78 5.51 8.68
CA GLN A 11 -19.59 6.13 9.99
C GLN A 11 -18.09 6.31 10.28
N PRO A 12 -17.66 7.18 11.20
CA PRO A 12 -16.25 7.22 11.59
C PRO A 12 -15.80 5.86 12.15
N PHE A 13 -14.80 5.24 11.52
CA PHE A 13 -14.18 4.01 12.02
C PHE A 13 -12.66 4.10 11.82
N CYS A 14 -11.93 3.32 12.59
CA CYS A 14 -10.48 3.29 12.49
C CYS A 14 -9.96 1.89 12.82
N TYR A 15 -9.34 1.24 11.83
CA TYR A 15 -8.73 -0.09 12.02
C TYR A 15 -7.37 -0.05 12.72
N THR A 16 -6.82 1.14 13.00
CA THR A 16 -5.48 1.29 13.58
C THR A 16 -5.36 0.74 15.01
N THR A 17 -6.49 0.58 15.71
CA THR A 17 -6.58 -0.01 17.05
C THR A 17 -6.92 -1.50 17.02
N ASN A 18 -7.32 -2.06 15.86
CA ASN A 18 -7.68 -3.46 15.72
C ASN A 18 -7.21 -4.01 14.36
N LEU A 19 -5.92 -4.35 14.30
CA LEU A 19 -5.27 -4.87 13.09
C LEU A 19 -5.83 -6.21 12.65
N GLN A 20 -6.29 -7.04 13.60
CA GLN A 20 -6.92 -8.31 13.27
C GLN A 20 -8.20 -8.09 12.44
N ARG A 21 -9.03 -7.13 12.82
CA ARG A 21 -10.21 -6.77 12.01
C ARG A 21 -9.84 -6.27 10.62
N LEU A 22 -8.73 -5.53 10.48
CA LEU A 22 -8.25 -5.12 9.16
C LEU A 22 -7.89 -6.32 8.29
N ILE A 23 -7.09 -7.24 8.83
CA ILE A 23 -6.65 -8.46 8.14
C ILE A 23 -7.86 -9.29 7.70
N GLN A 24 -8.81 -9.49 8.61
CA GLN A 24 -10.01 -10.30 8.36
C GLN A 24 -11.01 -9.69 7.38
N SER A 25 -10.91 -8.39 7.12
CA SER A 25 -11.85 -7.64 6.27
C SER A 25 -11.21 -7.10 4.98
N TRP A 26 -9.94 -7.42 4.73
CA TRP A 26 -9.17 -6.81 3.64
C TRP A 26 -9.52 -7.36 2.26
N ASP A 27 -9.48 -8.69 2.09
CA ASP A 27 -9.51 -9.39 0.81
C ASP A 27 -10.30 -10.70 0.95
N ASP A 28 -11.37 -10.87 0.18
CA ASP A 28 -12.26 -12.04 0.21
C ASP A 28 -11.66 -13.30 -0.42
N SER A 29 -10.54 -13.15 -1.12
CA SER A 29 -9.74 -14.28 -1.59
C SER A 29 -8.73 -14.79 -0.56
N SER A 30 -8.56 -14.10 0.58
CA SER A 30 -7.59 -14.47 1.60
C SER A 30 -8.09 -15.62 2.49
N ALA A 31 -7.18 -16.49 2.94
CA ALA A 31 -7.47 -17.48 3.99
C ALA A 31 -7.87 -16.82 5.32
N ASP A 32 -7.42 -15.58 5.56
CA ASP A 32 -7.78 -14.80 6.75
C ASP A 32 -9.17 -14.14 6.65
N TRP A 33 -9.86 -14.24 5.50
CA TRP A 33 -11.16 -13.60 5.30
C TRP A 33 -12.21 -14.12 6.30
N ALA A 34 -12.57 -13.26 7.23
CA ALA A 34 -13.54 -13.53 8.28
C ALA A 34 -14.19 -12.20 8.72
N PRO A 35 -14.90 -11.51 7.79
CA PRO A 35 -15.46 -10.19 8.07
C PRO A 35 -16.45 -10.28 9.22
N PRO A 36 -16.39 -9.36 10.20
CA PRO A 36 -17.25 -9.44 11.36
C PRO A 36 -18.70 -9.07 11.00
N PRO A 37 -19.70 -9.47 11.81
CA PRO A 37 -21.11 -9.16 11.52
C PRO A 37 -21.42 -7.66 11.40
N ASP A 38 -20.63 -6.81 12.08
CA ASP A 38 -20.68 -5.35 12.03
C ASP A 38 -19.80 -4.75 10.90
N HIS A 39 -19.55 -5.51 9.83
CA HIS A 39 -18.74 -5.03 8.71
C HIS A 39 -19.33 -3.76 8.09
N LEU A 40 -18.45 -2.81 7.76
CA LEU A 40 -18.85 -1.43 7.51
C LEU A 40 -19.62 -1.23 6.21
N ILE A 41 -19.35 -2.07 5.21
CA ILE A 41 -20.02 -2.01 3.92
C ILE A 41 -20.54 -3.40 3.60
N ILE A 42 -21.86 -3.53 3.60
CA ILE A 42 -22.58 -4.73 3.24
C ILE A 42 -23.53 -4.37 2.09
N ILE A 43 -23.37 -5.03 0.94
CA ILE A 43 -24.25 -4.84 -0.23
C ILE A 43 -24.95 -6.17 -0.50
N HIS A 44 -26.28 -6.16 -0.54
CA HIS A 44 -27.11 -7.37 -0.68
C HIS A 44 -26.74 -8.50 0.30
N GLY A 45 -26.45 -8.15 1.56
CA GLY A 45 -26.05 -9.11 2.60
C GLY A 45 -24.62 -9.64 2.46
N ARG A 46 -23.82 -9.13 1.52
CA ARG A 46 -22.42 -9.52 1.34
C ARG A 46 -21.46 -8.45 1.82
N PRO A 47 -20.51 -8.78 2.72
CA PRO A 47 -19.48 -7.85 3.15
C PRO A 47 -18.54 -7.50 1.99
N ILE A 48 -18.26 -6.21 1.79
CA ILE A 48 -17.39 -5.73 0.71
C ILE A 48 -15.95 -5.58 1.23
N PRO A 49 -14.96 -6.27 0.63
CA PRO A 49 -13.57 -6.20 1.05
C PRO A 49 -13.01 -4.78 1.00
N ILE A 50 -12.23 -4.39 2.02
CA ILE A 50 -11.62 -3.05 2.11
C ILE A 50 -10.70 -2.76 0.91
N LYS A 51 -10.03 -3.78 0.37
CA LYS A 51 -9.21 -3.68 -0.84
C LYS A 51 -9.96 -3.06 -2.03
N LEU A 52 -11.26 -3.31 -2.15
CA LEU A 52 -12.10 -2.81 -3.26
C LEU A 52 -12.64 -1.39 -3.04
N TRP A 53 -12.49 -0.83 -1.84
CA TRP A 53 -13.11 0.45 -1.51
C TRP A 53 -12.58 1.62 -2.35
N GLY A 54 -11.31 1.56 -2.77
CA GLY A 54 -10.76 2.57 -3.68
C GLY A 54 -11.53 2.65 -5.00
N GLU A 55 -11.88 1.51 -5.59
CA GLU A 55 -12.68 1.46 -6.81
C GLU A 55 -14.13 1.84 -6.54
N LEU A 56 -14.69 1.35 -5.43
CA LEU A 56 -16.06 1.59 -5.02
C LEU A 56 -16.37 3.10 -4.88
N TYR A 57 -15.49 3.83 -4.18
CA TYR A 57 -15.71 5.26 -3.90
C TYR A 57 -15.20 6.18 -5.01
N LYS A 58 -14.09 5.85 -5.68
CA LYS A 58 -13.51 6.70 -6.73
C LYS A 58 -14.45 6.94 -7.91
N PHE A 59 -15.31 5.98 -8.23
CA PHE A 59 -16.27 6.09 -9.33
C PHE A 59 -17.69 6.49 -8.87
N ASN A 60 -17.89 6.72 -7.59
CA ASN A 60 -19.18 7.11 -7.04
C ASN A 60 -19.28 8.64 -6.84
N LYS A 61 -19.93 9.31 -7.79
CA LYS A 61 -20.17 10.77 -7.74
C LYS A 61 -21.02 11.23 -6.54
N MET A 62 -21.78 10.33 -5.91
CA MET A 62 -22.60 10.67 -4.73
C MET A 62 -21.80 10.67 -3.42
N ALA A 63 -20.56 10.16 -3.45
CA ALA A 63 -19.68 10.05 -2.30
C ALA A 63 -18.37 10.85 -2.51
N ASP A 64 -18.42 11.96 -3.27
CA ASP A 64 -17.26 12.74 -3.73
C ASP A 64 -16.37 13.32 -2.60
N GLY A 65 -16.87 13.34 -1.36
CA GLY A 65 -16.12 13.67 -0.15
C GLY A 65 -15.55 12.47 0.63
N GLU A 66 -16.18 11.31 0.53
CA GLU A 66 -15.83 10.13 1.32
C GLU A 66 -14.48 9.56 0.91
N TRP A 67 -14.22 9.46 -0.41
CA TRP A 67 -12.92 9.01 -0.87
C TRP A 67 -11.81 9.95 -0.42
N LYS A 68 -12.03 11.28 -0.50
CA LYS A 68 -11.04 12.28 -0.06
C LYS A 68 -10.69 12.10 1.43
N ARG A 69 -11.68 11.82 2.28
CA ARG A 69 -11.49 11.53 3.70
C ARG A 69 -10.75 10.21 3.93
N LEU A 70 -11.20 9.14 3.27
CA LEU A 70 -10.75 7.77 3.54
C LEU A 70 -9.42 7.42 2.88
N LYS A 71 -9.05 8.12 1.80
CA LYS A 71 -7.89 7.78 0.97
C LYS A 71 -6.60 7.65 1.75
N SER A 72 -6.32 8.55 2.71
CA SER A 72 -5.10 8.50 3.51
C SER A 72 -5.03 7.23 4.36
N ASP A 73 -6.12 6.91 5.05
CA ASP A 73 -6.19 5.72 5.90
C ASP A 73 -6.16 4.45 5.06
N TRP A 74 -6.92 4.40 3.97
CA TRP A 74 -6.90 3.29 3.02
C TRP A 74 -5.49 3.06 2.46
N SER A 75 -4.76 4.11 2.08
CA SER A 75 -3.38 3.96 1.60
C SER A 75 -2.45 3.39 2.68
N ASN A 76 -2.61 3.79 3.94
CA ASN A 76 -1.84 3.22 5.04
C ASN A 76 -2.20 1.74 5.28
N TRP A 77 -3.49 1.39 5.25
CA TRP A 77 -3.94 0.01 5.38
C TRP A 77 -3.44 -0.87 4.24
N HIS A 78 -3.51 -0.36 3.01
CA HIS A 78 -3.00 -1.05 1.83
C HIS A 78 -1.52 -1.35 1.96
N PHE A 79 -0.72 -0.36 2.36
CA PHE A 79 0.71 -0.53 2.57
C PHE A 79 1.03 -1.55 3.67
N PHE A 80 0.31 -1.49 4.80
CA PHE A 80 0.40 -2.49 5.86
C PHE A 80 0.07 -3.90 5.34
N MET A 81 -1.04 -4.04 4.61
CA MET A 81 -1.49 -5.34 4.11
C MET A 81 -0.53 -5.91 3.06
N GLN A 82 0.11 -5.08 2.24
CA GLN A 82 1.18 -5.53 1.35
C GLN A 82 2.36 -6.13 2.13
N ALA A 83 2.79 -5.48 3.21
CA ALA A 83 3.86 -6.01 4.06
C ALA A 83 3.45 -7.30 4.80
N TYR A 84 2.19 -7.37 5.23
CA TYR A 84 1.60 -8.57 5.84
C TYR A 84 1.59 -9.75 4.86
N GLN A 85 1.05 -9.54 3.66
CA GLN A 85 0.95 -10.57 2.62
C GLN A 85 2.31 -10.98 2.04
N ALA A 86 3.32 -10.11 2.10
CA ALA A 86 4.69 -10.44 1.71
C ALA A 86 5.44 -11.29 2.75
N SER A 87 4.91 -11.43 3.97
CA SER A 87 5.51 -12.26 5.00
C SER A 87 5.18 -13.73 4.77
N SER A 88 6.15 -14.62 5.01
CA SER A 88 5.97 -16.06 4.76
C SER A 88 4.85 -16.68 5.59
N THR A 89 4.62 -16.18 6.81
CA THR A 89 3.51 -16.59 7.68
C THR A 89 3.01 -15.41 8.53
N PRO A 90 1.76 -15.46 9.04
CA PRO A 90 1.25 -14.51 10.02
C PRO A 90 2.13 -14.39 11.27
N GLU A 91 2.71 -15.50 11.73
CA GLU A 91 3.60 -15.56 12.90
C GLU A 91 4.91 -14.84 12.63
N ALA A 92 5.47 -14.98 11.42
CA ALA A 92 6.68 -14.27 11.02
C ALA A 92 6.43 -12.75 10.99
N PHE A 93 5.27 -12.32 10.48
CA PHE A 93 4.88 -10.92 10.55
C PHE A 93 4.75 -10.45 12.01
N ARG A 94 4.05 -11.22 12.84
CA ARG A 94 3.86 -10.90 14.26
C ARG A 94 5.18 -10.78 15.00
N ALA A 95 6.12 -11.71 14.80
CA ALA A 95 7.44 -11.69 15.43
C ALA A 95 8.22 -10.42 15.08
N ASN A 96 8.11 -9.93 13.84
CA ASN A 96 8.75 -8.68 13.40
C ASN A 96 8.14 -7.41 14.01
N PHE A 97 6.92 -7.49 14.56
CA PHE A 97 6.16 -6.35 15.04
C PHE A 97 5.62 -6.54 16.46
N SER A 98 6.33 -7.31 17.28
CA SER A 98 6.11 -7.43 18.71
C SER A 98 7.26 -6.78 19.49
N ASP A 99 6.95 -6.25 20.67
CA ASP A 99 7.94 -5.75 21.62
C ASP A 99 8.68 -6.91 22.33
N PRO A 100 9.73 -6.65 23.13
CA PRO A 100 10.45 -7.69 23.86
C PRO A 100 9.59 -8.51 24.85
N ARG A 101 8.37 -8.07 25.16
CA ARG A 101 7.40 -8.77 26.01
C ARG A 101 6.37 -9.56 25.20
N GLY A 102 6.50 -9.58 23.88
CA GLY A 102 5.60 -10.26 22.96
C GLY A 102 4.33 -9.47 22.63
N GLN A 103 4.18 -8.22 23.08
CA GLN A 103 3.01 -7.40 22.79
C GLN A 103 3.12 -6.77 21.41
N HIS A 104 2.00 -6.76 20.67
CA HIS A 104 1.97 -6.14 19.35
C HIS A 104 2.22 -4.63 19.40
N LEU A 105 3.08 -4.16 18.51
CA LEU A 105 3.31 -2.75 18.31
C LEU A 105 2.04 -2.05 17.79
N LYS A 106 1.85 -0.80 18.19
CA LYS A 106 0.77 0.04 17.65
C LYS A 106 0.95 0.22 16.15
N PHE A 107 -0.16 0.35 15.42
CA PHE A 107 -0.15 0.55 13.96
C PHE A 107 0.79 1.67 13.50
N SER A 108 0.78 2.82 14.18
CA SER A 108 1.67 3.94 13.83
C SER A 108 3.16 3.58 13.95
N HIS A 109 3.51 2.74 14.91
CA HIS A 109 4.88 2.26 15.10
C HIS A 109 5.26 1.25 14.02
N ILE A 110 4.37 0.30 13.70
CA ILE A 110 4.56 -0.64 12.59
C ILE A 110 4.77 0.12 11.28
N MET A 111 3.89 1.08 10.98
CA MET A 111 3.98 1.91 9.78
C MET A 111 5.28 2.70 9.71
N ARG A 112 5.78 3.21 10.85
CA ARG A 112 7.07 3.89 10.92
C ARG A 112 8.21 2.93 10.54
N ILE A 113 8.26 1.74 11.15
CA ILE A 113 9.28 0.72 10.86
C ILE A 113 9.23 0.31 9.38
N LEU A 114 8.04 0.07 8.83
CA LEU A 114 7.88 -0.28 7.42
C LEU A 114 8.37 0.83 6.49
N LYS A 115 8.04 2.10 6.79
CA LYS A 115 8.51 3.25 6.00
C LYS A 115 10.01 3.43 6.09
N GLU A 116 10.61 3.27 7.27
CA GLU A 116 12.07 3.32 7.46
C GLU A 116 12.78 2.22 6.67
N LYS A 117 12.26 0.98 6.68
CA LYS A 117 12.78 -0.13 5.85
C LYS A 117 12.70 0.18 4.36
N CYS A 118 11.54 0.61 3.86
CA CYS A 118 11.39 0.97 2.45
C CYS A 118 12.32 2.11 2.05
N GLN A 119 12.48 3.13 2.90
CA GLN A 119 13.42 4.22 2.63
C GLN A 119 14.86 3.70 2.53
N GLN A 120 15.28 2.84 3.46
CA GLN A 120 16.63 2.27 3.45
C GLN A 120 16.89 1.40 2.21
N GLU A 121 15.90 0.60 1.79
CA GLU A 121 15.98 -0.19 0.57
C GLU A 121 16.04 0.71 -0.68
N ASP A 122 15.18 1.72 -0.76
CA ASP A 122 15.17 2.67 -1.87
C ASP A 122 16.49 3.46 -1.94
N ASP A 123 17.09 3.82 -0.81
CA ASP A 123 18.41 4.43 -0.73
C ASP A 123 19.50 3.52 -1.30
N ASN A 124 19.48 2.24 -0.93
CA ASN A 124 20.45 1.26 -1.40
C ASN A 124 20.30 1.03 -2.91
N VAL A 125 19.07 0.89 -3.41
CA VAL A 125 18.78 0.71 -4.83
C VAL A 125 19.14 1.97 -5.62
N ALA A 126 18.88 3.17 -5.09
CA ALA A 126 19.25 4.41 -5.76
C ALA A 126 20.77 4.59 -5.85
N LYS A 127 21.52 4.21 -4.81
CA LYS A 127 23.00 4.17 -4.84
C LYS A 127 23.49 3.17 -5.89
N GLU A 128 22.87 2.00 -5.96
CA GLU A 128 23.21 0.99 -6.96
C GLU A 128 22.95 1.48 -8.39
N ALA A 129 21.78 2.07 -8.64
CA ALA A 129 21.43 2.63 -9.94
C ALA A 129 22.44 3.70 -10.39
N LYS A 130 22.85 4.58 -9.47
CA LYS A 130 23.88 5.59 -9.73
C LYS A 130 25.23 4.96 -10.06
N ARG A 131 25.61 3.86 -9.39
CA ARG A 131 26.85 3.13 -9.66
C ARG A 131 26.84 2.41 -11.01
N VAL A 132 25.74 1.75 -11.34
CA VAL A 132 25.61 0.93 -12.57
C VAL A 132 25.52 1.81 -13.82
N PHE A 133 24.70 2.86 -13.78
CA PHE A 133 24.50 3.72 -14.95
C PHE A 133 25.52 4.84 -15.05
N ASP A 134 26.18 5.22 -13.96
CA ASP A 134 27.26 6.22 -13.91
C ASP A 134 26.94 7.47 -14.77
N LYS A 135 27.65 7.68 -15.87
CA LYS A 135 27.44 8.82 -16.80
C LYS A 135 26.06 8.81 -17.46
N GLU A 136 25.51 7.63 -17.75
CA GLU A 136 24.19 7.47 -18.34
C GLU A 136 23.06 7.67 -17.32
N PHE A 137 23.38 7.78 -16.03
CA PHE A 137 22.36 7.95 -14.99
C PHE A 137 21.45 9.15 -15.29
N ILE A 138 22.03 10.30 -15.66
CA ILE A 138 21.27 11.53 -15.93
C ILE A 138 20.29 11.30 -17.09
N ASN A 139 20.71 10.60 -18.15
CA ASN A 139 19.90 10.34 -19.33
C ASN A 139 18.81 9.28 -19.08
N GLN A 140 19.07 8.33 -18.19
CA GLN A 140 18.20 7.18 -17.94
C GLN A 140 17.21 7.40 -16.79
N PHE A 141 17.55 8.29 -15.85
CA PHE A 141 16.79 8.58 -14.63
C PHE A 141 16.38 10.05 -14.58
N GLY A 142 15.56 10.44 -15.56
CA GLY A 142 14.96 11.76 -15.62
C GLY A 142 13.58 11.72 -16.24
N TYR A 143 12.95 12.88 -16.31
CA TYR A 143 11.67 13.08 -16.97
C TYR A 143 11.64 14.46 -17.63
N GLU A 144 10.83 14.58 -18.67
CA GLU A 144 10.61 15.88 -19.31
C GLU A 144 9.63 16.71 -18.49
N LYS A 145 10.02 17.95 -18.19
CA LYS A 145 9.18 18.95 -17.55
C LYS A 145 9.35 20.28 -18.27
N GLU A 146 8.27 20.78 -18.85
CA GLU A 146 8.26 22.07 -19.56
C GLU A 146 9.35 22.17 -20.65
N GLY A 147 9.52 21.10 -21.45
CA GLY A 147 10.52 21.04 -22.51
C GLY A 147 11.97 20.88 -22.04
N ARG A 148 12.20 20.65 -20.74
CA ARG A 148 13.52 20.43 -20.17
C ARG A 148 13.62 19.04 -19.55
N TRP A 149 14.78 18.42 -19.73
CA TRP A 149 15.09 17.18 -19.06
C TRP A 149 15.47 17.43 -17.60
N VAL A 150 14.74 16.82 -16.67
CA VAL A 150 14.96 16.95 -15.22
C VAL A 150 15.38 15.61 -14.65
N CYS A 151 16.59 15.57 -14.06
CA CYS A 151 17.10 14.39 -13.37
C CYS A 151 16.29 14.10 -12.09
N MET A 152 16.01 12.82 -11.84
CA MET A 152 15.34 12.37 -10.63
C MET A 152 16.26 12.53 -9.41
N THR A 153 15.72 13.12 -8.34
CA THR A 153 16.46 13.33 -7.08
C THR A 153 15.95 12.46 -5.95
N ARG A 154 14.67 12.06 -6.00
CA ARG A 154 14.05 11.22 -4.97
C ARG A 154 14.49 9.77 -5.13
N HIS A 155 15.05 9.20 -4.07
CA HIS A 155 15.55 7.82 -4.09
C HIS A 155 14.46 6.79 -4.40
N SER A 156 13.22 7.01 -3.91
CA SER A 156 12.09 6.14 -4.24
C SER A 156 11.71 6.14 -5.72
N ASP A 157 11.76 7.30 -6.38
CA ASP A 157 11.49 7.42 -7.82
C ASP A 157 12.60 6.77 -8.65
N ILE A 158 13.86 6.95 -8.22
CA ILE A 158 15.03 6.28 -8.84
C ILE A 158 14.91 4.77 -8.68
N ALA A 159 14.65 4.28 -7.46
CA ALA A 159 14.53 2.85 -7.17
C ALA A 159 13.39 2.19 -7.95
N LYS A 160 12.23 2.85 -8.04
CA LYS A 160 11.11 2.39 -8.86
C LYS A 160 11.49 2.27 -10.33
N THR A 161 12.18 3.27 -10.88
CA THR A 161 12.61 3.29 -12.28
C THR A 161 13.64 2.19 -12.55
N TYR A 162 14.60 2.00 -11.65
CA TYR A 162 15.66 1.00 -11.76
C TYR A 162 15.08 -0.42 -11.75
N ARG A 163 14.19 -0.73 -10.79
CA ARG A 163 13.48 -2.01 -10.72
C ARG A 163 12.69 -2.31 -11.99
N LYS A 164 12.08 -1.30 -12.63
CA LYS A 164 11.37 -1.45 -13.90
C LYS A 164 12.32 -1.77 -15.05
N LYS A 165 13.47 -1.09 -15.14
CA LYS A 165 14.47 -1.31 -16.20
C LYS A 165 15.07 -2.71 -16.13
N ILE A 166 15.48 -3.17 -14.94
CA ILE A 166 16.04 -4.53 -14.77
C ILE A 166 15.01 -5.61 -15.17
N ARG A 167 13.73 -5.44 -14.83
CA ARG A 167 12.69 -6.41 -15.24
C ARG A 167 12.55 -6.52 -16.75
N VAL A 168 12.58 -5.39 -17.46
CA VAL A 168 12.50 -5.36 -18.92
C VAL A 168 13.72 -6.03 -19.55
N GLU A 169 14.91 -5.82 -19.00
CA GLU A 169 16.14 -6.48 -19.47
C GLU A 169 16.12 -7.99 -19.24
N ALA A 170 15.57 -8.45 -18.10
CA ALA A 170 15.43 -9.88 -17.80
C ALA A 170 14.36 -10.58 -18.65
N GLU A 171 13.33 -9.87 -19.10
CA GLU A 171 12.29 -10.41 -20.01
C GLU A 171 12.72 -10.36 -21.49
N SER A 172 13.80 -9.64 -21.82
CA SER A 172 14.34 -9.51 -23.18
C SER A 172 15.58 -10.38 -23.42
N ALA A 173 16.00 -11.18 -22.44
CA ALA A 173 17.15 -12.07 -22.47
C ALA A 173 16.71 -13.54 -22.51
#